data_AF-A0A7C8MX41-F1
#
_entry.id   AF-A0A7C8MX41-F1
#
_cell.length_a   1.000
_cell.length_b   1.000
_cell.length_c   1.000
_cell.angle_alpha   90.00
_cell.angle_beta   90.00
_cell.angle_gamma   90.00
#
_symmetry.space_group_name_H-M   'P 1'
#
loop_
_entity.id
_entity.type
_entity.pdbx_description
1 polymer ?
#
loop_
_entity_poly.entity_id
_entity_poly.type
_entity_poly.pdbx_seq_one_letter_code
_entity_poly.pdbx_strand_id
1 'polypeptide(L)'
;MASAGGGDVSGNRKGGAVEDERLPIPSRNPLPLSASQEAQVREVFNARVRAHCADDIKAFADCARNRTFSIPFACRALSHAMNNCMLAHATPAEHDRAREDWFASRMERAREREKKERRKIEQERFHREWWGLPERDPEEVRRELEKLERPERVGGAVRRRDPKDGEGR
;
A
#
# COMPACT_ATOMS: atom_id res chain seq x y z
N MET A 1 33.39 56.23 -15.22
CA MET A 1 32.67 55.65 -16.38
C MET A 1 31.65 54.69 -15.84
N ALA A 2 30.36 55.01 -16.01
CA ALA A 2 29.24 54.12 -15.71
C ALA A 2 29.09 53.09 -16.84
N SER A 3 28.72 51.85 -16.51
CA SER A 3 27.86 50.99 -17.33
C SER A 3 27.58 49.64 -16.66
N ALA A 4 26.29 49.27 -16.69
CA ALA A 4 25.65 47.95 -16.76
C ALA A 4 26.12 46.85 -15.79
N GLY A 5 25.25 46.21 -15.00
CA GLY A 5 23.94 45.68 -15.37
C GLY A 5 24.06 44.16 -15.53
N GLY A 6 23.63 43.41 -14.51
CA GLY A 6 23.63 41.94 -14.51
C GLY A 6 22.83 41.41 -13.34
N GLY A 7 21.52 41.28 -13.55
CA GLY A 7 20.61 40.64 -12.61
C GLY A 7 20.74 39.12 -12.72
N ASP A 8 21.17 38.47 -11.64
CA ASP A 8 21.21 37.02 -11.54
C ASP A 8 19.87 36.52 -10.96
N VAL A 9 18.94 36.17 -11.86
CA VAL A 9 17.81 35.29 -11.56
C VAL A 9 18.36 33.86 -11.57
N SER A 10 18.36 33.20 -10.41
CA SER A 10 18.53 31.76 -10.38
C SER A 10 17.72 31.11 -9.26
N GLY A 11 16.53 30.67 -9.66
CA GLY A 11 16.17 29.27 -9.52
C GLY A 11 15.82 28.77 -8.12
N ASN A 12 14.58 29.03 -7.71
CA ASN A 12 13.81 28.18 -6.82
C ASN A 12 13.88 26.70 -7.30
N ARG A 13 14.70 25.87 -6.63
CA ARG A 13 14.57 24.41 -6.65
C ARG A 13 14.25 23.91 -5.26
N LYS A 14 12.99 24.07 -4.85
CA LYS A 14 12.40 23.20 -3.81
C LYS A 14 12.24 21.81 -4.43
N GLY A 15 13.29 21.00 -4.36
CA GLY A 15 13.21 19.57 -4.61
C GLY A 15 12.38 18.94 -3.50
N GLY A 16 11.19 18.45 -3.85
CA GLY A 16 10.29 17.77 -2.93
C GLY A 16 10.88 16.45 -2.48
N ALA A 17 11.16 16.34 -1.18
CA ALA A 17 11.07 15.09 -0.47
C ALA A 17 9.60 14.96 -0.04
N VAL A 18 8.83 14.17 -0.77
CA VAL A 18 7.56 13.65 -0.24
C VAL A 18 8.00 12.59 0.78
N GLU A 19 8.25 13.02 2.01
CA GLU A 19 8.22 12.08 3.12
C GLU A 19 6.80 11.54 3.18
N ASP A 20 6.67 10.26 2.82
CA ASP A 20 5.47 9.46 3.01
C ASP A 20 4.95 9.72 4.42
N GLU A 21 3.75 10.30 4.50
CA GLU A 21 3.09 10.68 5.75
C GLU A 21 2.73 9.39 6.49
N ARG A 22 3.73 8.80 7.16
CA ARG A 22 3.62 7.58 7.96
C ARG A 22 2.58 7.84 9.04
N LEU A 23 1.40 7.25 8.85
CA LEU A 23 0.28 7.43 9.76
C LEU A 23 0.69 6.95 11.16
N PRO A 24 0.35 7.71 12.22
CA PRO A 24 0.63 7.29 13.58
C PRO A 24 -0.19 6.05 13.91
N ILE A 25 0.50 4.92 14.07
CA ILE A 25 -0.14 3.65 14.40
C ILE A 25 -0.59 3.70 15.87
N PRO A 26 -1.84 3.30 16.19
CA PRO A 26 -2.31 3.25 17.58
C PRO A 26 -1.61 2.10 18.32
N SER A 27 -0.62 2.46 19.14
CA SER A 27 0.15 1.58 20.04
C SER A 27 1.05 0.53 19.36
N ARG A 28 2.15 0.19 20.04
CA ARG A 28 3.11 -0.86 19.65
C ARG A 28 2.53 -2.28 19.65
N ASN A 29 1.25 -2.44 20.00
CA ASN A 29 0.56 -3.72 19.92
C ASN A 29 -0.15 -3.80 18.55
N PRO A 30 0.26 -4.68 17.63
CA PRO A 30 -0.33 -4.75 16.31
C PRO A 30 -1.83 -5.07 16.44
N LEU A 31 -2.66 -4.30 15.74
CA LEU A 31 -4.09 -4.59 15.63
C LEU A 31 -4.27 -6.05 15.18
N PRO A 32 -5.08 -6.87 15.87
CA PRO A 32 -5.28 -8.26 15.47
C PRO A 32 -5.96 -8.28 14.10
N LEU A 33 -5.21 -8.73 13.09
CA LEU A 33 -5.69 -8.87 11.72
C LEU A 33 -6.34 -10.23 11.53
N SER A 34 -7.26 -10.34 10.57
CA SER A 34 -7.76 -11.65 10.16
C SER A 34 -6.63 -12.45 9.48
N ALA A 35 -6.71 -13.79 9.51
CA ALA A 35 -5.68 -14.64 8.88
C ALA A 35 -5.43 -14.30 7.39
N SER A 36 -6.47 -13.90 6.66
CA SER A 36 -6.36 -13.43 5.27
C SER A 36 -5.63 -12.09 5.12
N GLN A 37 -5.77 -11.18 6.08
CA GLN A 37 -5.09 -9.89 6.09
C GLN A 37 -3.61 -10.09 6.45
N GLU A 38 -3.30 -10.97 7.39
CA GLU A 38 -1.91 -11.33 7.70
C GLU A 38 -1.19 -11.99 6.52
N ALA A 39 -1.89 -12.80 5.72
CA ALA A 39 -1.33 -13.35 4.48
C ALA A 39 -0.92 -12.26 3.49
N GLN A 40 -1.76 -11.23 3.31
CA GLN A 40 -1.43 -10.08 2.44
C GLN A 40 -0.26 -9.25 2.98
N VAL A 41 -0.17 -9.07 4.31
CA VAL A 41 0.99 -8.44 4.94
C VAL A 41 2.27 -9.25 4.66
N ARG A 42 2.20 -10.58 4.77
CA ARG A 42 3.34 -11.47 4.44
C ARG A 42 3.74 -11.37 2.97
N GLU A 43 2.80 -11.16 2.06
CA GLU A 43 3.11 -10.92 0.65
C GLU A 43 3.91 -9.64 0.44
N VAL A 44 3.48 -8.53 1.07
CA VAL A 44 4.21 -7.24 1.04
C VAL A 44 5.60 -7.38 1.66
N PHE A 45 5.69 -8.04 2.81
CA PHE A 45 6.96 -8.32 3.48
C PHE A 45 7.91 -9.13 2.59
N ASN A 46 7.44 -10.23 2.01
CA ASN A 46 8.25 -11.07 1.12
C ASN A 46 8.66 -10.32 -0.15
N ALA A 47 7.80 -9.45 -0.69
CA ALA A 47 8.14 -8.61 -1.83
C ALA A 47 9.29 -7.64 -1.49
N ARG A 48 9.24 -7.01 -0.31
CA ARG A 48 10.31 -6.11 0.16
C ARG A 48 11.63 -6.84 0.41
N VAL A 49 11.60 -7.99 1.09
CA VAL A 49 12.80 -8.81 1.31
C VAL A 49 13.43 -9.22 -0.02
N ARG A 50 12.61 -9.62 -1.01
CA ARG A 50 13.09 -9.93 -2.36
C ARG A 50 13.66 -8.72 -3.10
N ALA A 51 13.13 -7.52 -2.86
CA ALA A 51 13.68 -6.28 -3.42
C ALA A 51 15.07 -5.98 -2.86
N HIS A 52 15.32 -6.22 -1.57
CA HIS A 52 16.65 -6.07 -0.97
C HIS A 52 17.65 -7.12 -1.49
N CYS A 53 17.21 -8.36 -1.67
CA CYS A 53 18.05 -9.46 -2.14
C CYS A 53 17.98 -9.68 -3.66
N ALA A 54 17.64 -8.64 -4.44
CA ALA A 54 17.39 -8.77 -5.87
C ALA A 54 18.60 -9.31 -6.65
N ASP A 55 19.81 -8.92 -6.24
CA ASP A 55 21.05 -9.34 -6.90
C ASP A 55 21.34 -10.83 -6.70
N ASP A 56 21.18 -11.35 -5.48
CA ASP A 56 21.36 -12.78 -5.18
C ASP A 56 20.28 -13.64 -5.86
N ILE A 57 19.04 -13.16 -5.87
CA ILE A 57 17.92 -13.81 -6.58
C ILE A 57 18.21 -13.87 -8.08
N LYS A 58 18.74 -12.78 -8.66
CA LYS A 58 19.11 -12.74 -10.07
C LYS A 58 20.26 -13.70 -10.38
N ALA A 59 21.30 -13.74 -9.56
CA ALA A 59 22.41 -14.67 -9.73
C ALA A 59 21.94 -16.14 -9.67
N PHE A 60 21.06 -16.47 -8.72
CA PHE A 60 20.44 -17.79 -8.66
C PHE A 60 19.58 -18.09 -9.89
N ALA A 61 18.74 -17.14 -10.33
CA ALA A 61 17.89 -17.28 -11.51
C ALA A 61 18.72 -17.48 -12.78
N ASP A 62 19.82 -16.76 -12.93
CA ASP A 62 20.75 -16.87 -14.07
C ASP A 62 21.36 -18.27 -14.14
N CYS A 63 21.75 -18.86 -13.00
CA CYS A 63 22.24 -20.25 -12.93
C CYS A 63 21.13 -21.28 -13.21
N ALA A 64 19.89 -20.99 -12.78
CA ALA A 64 18.75 -21.89 -12.92
C ALA A 64 18.09 -21.87 -14.31
N ARG A 65 18.29 -20.83 -15.15
CA ARG A 65 17.58 -20.70 -16.44
C ARG A 65 17.67 -21.92 -17.35
N ASN A 66 18.79 -22.65 -17.33
CA ASN A 66 19.06 -23.77 -18.23
C ASN A 66 19.22 -25.12 -17.51
N ARG A 67 18.87 -25.18 -16.23
CA ARG A 67 19.04 -26.39 -15.40
C ARG A 67 17.70 -26.63 -14.72
N THR A 68 17.09 -27.79 -14.90
CA THR A 68 15.82 -28.15 -14.21
C THR A 68 16.08 -29.18 -13.12
N PHE A 69 16.75 -30.27 -13.48
CA PHE A 69 17.03 -31.39 -12.56
C PHE A 69 18.34 -31.22 -11.77
N SER A 70 19.32 -30.51 -12.33
CA SER A 70 20.64 -30.33 -11.71
C SER A 70 20.78 -29.07 -10.85
N ILE A 71 19.74 -28.24 -10.72
CA ILE A 71 19.73 -27.02 -9.90
C ILE A 71 20.24 -27.24 -8.47
N PRO A 72 19.71 -28.22 -7.69
CA PRO A 72 20.02 -28.30 -6.26
C PRO A 72 21.49 -28.64 -5.98
N PHE A 73 22.19 -29.20 -6.97
CA PHE A 73 23.62 -29.52 -6.89
C PHE A 73 24.45 -28.39 -7.52
N ALA A 74 24.12 -28.01 -8.74
CA ALA A 74 24.97 -27.15 -9.56
C ALA A 74 24.83 -25.65 -9.23
N CYS A 75 23.71 -25.23 -8.63
CA CYS A 75 23.47 -23.86 -8.17
C CYS A 75 23.38 -23.77 -6.63
N ARG A 76 23.85 -24.81 -5.90
CA ARG A 76 23.74 -24.92 -4.44
C ARG A 76 24.32 -23.71 -3.70
N ALA A 77 25.51 -23.26 -4.10
CA ALA A 77 26.18 -22.13 -3.47
C ALA A 77 25.35 -20.83 -3.60
N LEU A 78 24.82 -20.56 -4.80
CA LEU A 78 23.97 -19.40 -5.07
C LEU A 78 22.64 -19.46 -4.32
N SER A 79 22.05 -20.66 -4.18
CA SER A 79 20.85 -20.85 -3.37
C SER A 79 21.08 -20.53 -1.89
N HIS A 80 22.23 -20.95 -1.32
CA HIS A 80 22.61 -20.60 0.05
C HIS A 80 22.86 -19.11 0.22
N ALA A 81 23.57 -18.47 -0.73
CA ALA A 81 23.80 -17.03 -0.71
C ALA A 81 22.47 -16.25 -0.68
N MET A 82 21.55 -16.58 -1.60
CA MET A 82 20.22 -15.98 -1.65
C MET A 82 19.42 -16.19 -0.35
N ASN A 83 19.43 -17.41 0.19
CA ASN A 83 18.72 -17.71 1.44
C ASN A 83 19.32 -16.97 2.64
N ASN A 84 20.65 -16.83 2.69
CA ASN A 84 21.33 -16.07 3.74
C ASN A 84 20.97 -14.59 3.69
N CYS A 85 20.90 -13.98 2.50
CA CYS A 85 20.41 -12.60 2.34
C CYS A 85 18.97 -12.46 2.83
N MET A 86 18.07 -13.36 2.41
CA MET A 86 16.67 -13.31 2.84
C MET A 86 16.52 -13.44 4.35
N LEU A 87 17.30 -14.31 5.00
CA LEU A 87 17.31 -14.47 6.46
C LEU A 87 17.84 -13.22 7.17
N ALA A 88 18.86 -12.55 6.63
CA ALA A 88 19.40 -11.33 7.21
C ALA A 88 18.38 -10.17 7.22
N HIS A 89 17.55 -10.07 6.19
CA HIS A 89 16.51 -9.04 6.08
C HIS A 89 15.15 -9.45 6.67
N ALA A 90 14.97 -10.72 7.05
CA ALA A 90 13.75 -11.23 7.66
C ALA A 90 13.62 -10.84 9.15
N THR A 91 13.71 -9.55 9.45
CA THR A 91 13.62 -9.03 10.83
C THR A 91 12.18 -8.71 11.24
N PRO A 92 11.84 -8.81 12.53
CA PRO A 92 10.53 -8.36 13.03
C PRO A 92 10.24 -6.89 12.72
N ALA A 93 11.28 -6.03 12.72
CA ALA A 93 11.14 -4.62 12.36
C ALA A 93 10.73 -4.43 10.89
N GLU A 94 11.27 -5.22 9.96
CA GLU A 94 10.82 -5.19 8.56
C GLU A 94 9.38 -5.71 8.40
N HIS A 95 8.97 -6.68 9.23
CA HIS A 95 7.59 -7.16 9.24
C HIS A 95 6.61 -6.07 9.72
N ASP A 96 6.97 -5.28 10.73
CA ASP A 96 6.13 -4.16 11.19
C ASP A 96 6.08 -3.02 10.17
N ARG A 97 7.19 -2.70 9.51
CA ARG A 97 7.19 -1.74 8.40
C ARG A 97 6.36 -2.24 7.21
N ALA A 98 6.37 -3.54 6.92
CA ALA A 98 5.51 -4.11 5.88
C ALA A 98 4.02 -4.04 6.25
N ARG A 99 3.67 -4.11 7.54
CA ARG A 99 2.29 -3.84 8.01
C ARG A 99 1.92 -2.38 7.75
N GLU A 100 2.80 -1.44 8.09
CA GLU A 100 2.61 0.00 7.85
C GLU A 100 2.34 0.29 6.37
N ASP A 101 3.19 -0.21 5.48
CA ASP A 101 3.02 -0.10 4.04
C ASP A 101 1.70 -0.71 3.56
N TRP A 102 1.32 -1.88 4.09
CA TRP A 102 0.06 -2.52 3.72
C TRP A 102 -1.14 -1.65 4.13
N PHE A 103 -1.13 -1.07 5.33
CA PHE A 103 -2.16 -0.13 5.76
C PHE A 103 -2.15 1.15 4.91
N ALA A 104 -0.98 1.72 4.61
CA ALA A 104 -0.83 2.91 3.78
C ALA A 104 -1.41 2.68 2.36
N SER A 105 -1.03 1.58 1.71
CA SER A 105 -1.53 1.22 0.37
C SER A 105 -3.04 0.97 0.35
N ARG A 106 -3.64 0.52 1.46
CA ARG A 106 -5.10 0.36 1.59
C ARG A 106 -5.78 1.72 1.71
N MET A 107 -5.24 2.61 2.54
CA MET A 107 -5.75 3.98 2.68
C MET A 107 -5.62 4.77 1.38
N GLU A 108 -4.52 4.60 0.64
CA GLU A 108 -4.33 5.18 -0.68
C GLU A 108 -5.39 4.67 -1.66
N ARG A 109 -5.58 3.36 -1.76
CA ARG A 109 -6.65 2.76 -2.60
C ARG A 109 -8.05 3.26 -2.24
N ALA A 110 -8.32 3.53 -0.96
CA ALA A 110 -9.58 4.13 -0.54
C ALA A 110 -9.71 5.59 -1.00
N ARG A 111 -8.67 6.41 -0.80
CA ARG A 111 -8.60 7.81 -1.28
C ARG A 111 -8.74 7.90 -2.79
N GLU A 112 -8.14 6.99 -3.54
CA GLU A 112 -8.26 6.93 -5.00
C GLU A 112 -9.68 6.60 -5.46
N ARG A 113 -10.36 5.66 -4.78
CA ARG A 113 -11.77 5.35 -5.04
C ARG A 113 -12.65 6.56 -4.78
N GLU A 114 -12.46 7.25 -3.66
CA GLU A 114 -13.21 8.47 -3.34
C GLU A 114 -13.02 9.54 -4.42
N LYS A 115 -11.77 9.82 -4.82
CA LYS A 115 -11.46 10.77 -5.90
C LYS A 115 -12.11 10.37 -7.22
N LYS A 116 -12.09 9.08 -7.58
CA LYS A 116 -12.69 8.57 -8.81
C LYS A 116 -14.20 8.71 -8.81
N GLU A 117 -14.86 8.40 -7.71
CA GLU A 117 -16.32 8.55 -7.58
C GLU A 117 -16.75 10.02 -7.57
N ARG A 118 -16.00 10.92 -6.88
CA ARG A 118 -16.25 12.37 -6.97
C ARG A 118 -16.16 12.89 -8.40
N ARG A 119 -15.13 12.49 -9.15
CA ARG A 119 -14.98 12.82 -10.58
C ARG A 119 -16.13 12.27 -11.42
N LYS A 120 -16.61 11.06 -11.12
CA LYS A 120 -17.75 10.45 -11.82
C LYS A 120 -19.04 11.22 -11.58
N ILE A 121 -19.29 11.69 -10.36
CA ILE A 121 -20.45 12.54 -10.02
C ILE A 121 -20.37 13.85 -10.81
N GLU A 122 -19.21 14.51 -10.83
CA GLU A 122 -19.00 15.73 -11.61
C GLU A 122 -19.22 15.49 -13.12
N GLN A 123 -18.69 14.39 -13.66
CA GLN A 123 -18.90 14.00 -15.06
C GLN A 123 -20.37 13.70 -15.37
N GLU A 124 -21.09 13.05 -14.46
CA GLU A 124 -22.53 12.80 -14.63
C GLU A 124 -23.32 14.11 -14.64
N ARG A 125 -23.01 15.06 -13.75
CA ARG A 125 -23.63 16.39 -13.74
C ARG A 125 -23.41 17.11 -15.07
N PHE A 126 -22.16 17.15 -15.53
CA PHE A 126 -21.83 17.75 -16.82
C PHE A 126 -22.54 17.07 -17.99
N HIS A 127 -22.60 15.74 -18.00
CA HIS A 127 -23.27 14.97 -19.07
C HIS A 127 -24.77 15.23 -19.08
N ARG A 128 -25.42 15.33 -17.91
CA ARG A 128 -26.86 15.65 -17.79
C ARG A 128 -27.16 17.05 -18.30
N GLU A 129 -26.37 18.04 -17.90
CA GLU A 129 -26.49 19.42 -18.38
C GLU A 129 -26.32 19.48 -19.90
N TRP A 130 -25.30 18.80 -20.44
CA TRP A 130 -25.04 18.72 -21.87
C TRP A 130 -26.20 18.10 -22.67
N TRP A 131 -26.84 17.06 -22.12
CA TRP A 131 -27.95 16.37 -22.78
C TRP A 131 -29.33 16.98 -22.49
N GLY A 132 -29.40 18.08 -21.72
CA GLY A 132 -30.66 18.71 -21.32
C GLY A 132 -31.55 17.82 -20.43
N LEU A 133 -30.95 16.86 -19.72
CA LEU A 133 -31.67 16.03 -18.76
C LEU A 133 -31.89 16.80 -17.45
N PRO A 134 -32.97 16.52 -16.70
CA PRO A 134 -33.17 17.07 -15.37
C PRO A 134 -31.99 16.77 -14.45
N GLU A 135 -31.63 17.74 -13.59
CA GLU A 135 -30.64 17.53 -12.54
C GLU A 135 -31.12 16.42 -11.61
N ARG A 136 -30.17 15.63 -11.11
CA ARG A 136 -30.47 14.53 -10.19
C ARG A 136 -30.93 15.10 -8.86
N ASP A 137 -31.76 14.35 -8.13
CA ASP A 137 -32.29 14.82 -6.86
C ASP A 137 -31.14 15.15 -5.87
N PRO A 138 -31.09 16.38 -5.32
CA PRO A 138 -30.01 16.81 -4.44
C PRO A 138 -29.90 15.98 -3.15
N GLU A 139 -31.00 15.39 -2.66
CA GLU A 139 -30.98 14.49 -1.51
C GLU A 139 -30.27 13.17 -1.83
N GLU A 140 -30.48 12.63 -3.03
CA GLU A 140 -29.82 11.41 -3.48
C GLU A 140 -28.31 11.61 -3.65
N VAL A 141 -27.90 12.75 -4.22
CA VAL A 141 -26.49 13.12 -4.37
C VAL A 141 -25.83 13.27 -3.00
N ARG A 142 -26.49 13.94 -2.05
CA ARG A 142 -25.99 14.12 -0.68
C ARG A 142 -25.80 12.78 0.04
N ARG A 143 -26.77 11.88 -0.11
CA ARG A 143 -26.71 10.52 0.47
C ARG A 143 -25.63 9.66 -0.16
N GLU A 144 -25.32 9.84 -1.44
CA GLU A 144 -24.19 9.16 -2.10
C GLU A 144 -22.84 9.70 -1.65
N LEU A 145 -22.69 11.03 -1.52
CA LEU A 145 -21.48 11.65 -0.99
C LEU A 145 -21.20 11.21 0.44
N GLU A 146 -22.22 11.18 1.30
CA GLU A 146 -22.09 10.70 2.69
C GLU A 146 -21.67 9.22 2.76
N LYS A 147 -22.17 8.38 1.85
CA LYS A 147 -21.74 6.98 1.74
C LYS A 147 -20.28 6.85 1.28
N LEU A 148 -19.83 7.72 0.39
CA LEU A 148 -18.45 7.75 -0.12
C LEU A 148 -17.45 8.23 0.94
N GLU A 149 -17.87 9.18 1.80
CA GLU A 149 -17.05 9.71 2.90
C GLU A 149 -16.93 8.75 4.09
N ARG A 150 -17.78 7.71 4.15
CA ARG A 150 -17.75 6.76 5.26
C ARG A 150 -16.47 5.92 5.21
N PRO A 151 -15.61 5.98 6.24
CA PRO A 151 -14.33 5.29 6.23
C PRO A 151 -14.51 3.76 6.18
N GLU A 152 -13.62 3.09 5.45
CA GLU A 152 -13.58 1.63 5.39
C GLU A 152 -13.24 1.07 6.79
N ARG A 153 -14.03 0.12 7.30
CA ARG A 153 -13.78 -0.49 8.61
C ARG A 153 -12.56 -1.41 8.54
N VAL A 154 -11.45 -0.97 9.14
CA VAL A 154 -10.21 -1.77 9.24
C VAL A 154 -10.26 -2.63 10.50
N GLY A 155 -10.45 -3.94 10.33
CA GLY A 155 -10.46 -4.92 11.41
C GLY A 155 -11.60 -5.93 11.25
N GLY A 156 -11.29 -7.21 11.42
CA GLY A 156 -12.30 -8.27 11.43
C GLY A 156 -13.35 -8.00 12.52
N ALA A 157 -14.60 -8.35 12.25
CA ALA A 157 -15.64 -8.28 13.27
C ALA A 157 -15.27 -9.22 14.43
N VAL A 158 -14.96 -8.67 15.60
CA VAL A 158 -15.01 -9.47 16.84
C VAL A 158 -16.47 -9.89 16.96
N ARG A 159 -16.76 -11.20 16.89
CA ARG A 159 -18.09 -11.69 17.23
C ARG A 159 -18.41 -11.16 18.62
N ARG A 160 -19.55 -10.47 18.79
CA ARG A 160 -20.04 -10.20 20.14
C ARG A 160 -20.21 -11.56 20.80
N ARG A 161 -19.55 -11.78 21.94
CA ARG A 161 -19.72 -13.00 22.72
C ARG A 161 -21.18 -13.05 23.14
N ASP A 162 -21.90 -14.08 22.74
CA ASP A 162 -23.27 -14.26 23.19
C ASP A 162 -23.22 -14.57 24.69
N PRO A 163 -24.10 -13.99 25.53
CA PRO A 163 -24.12 -14.26 26.97
C PRO A 163 -24.24 -15.76 27.33
N LYS A 164 -24.70 -16.58 26.38
CA LYS A 164 -24.88 -18.04 26.53
C LYS A 164 -23.56 -18.83 26.46
N ASP A 165 -22.46 -18.24 25.99
CA ASP A 165 -21.14 -18.90 25.88
C ASP A 165 -20.34 -18.90 27.21
N GLY A 166 -20.98 -18.55 28.32
CA GLY A 166 -20.38 -18.45 29.66
C GLY A 166 -20.98 -19.38 30.71
N GLU A 167 -22.06 -20.10 30.38
CA GLU A 167 -22.78 -20.95 31.33
C GLU A 167 -22.54 -22.42 30.98
N GLY A 168 -21.37 -22.92 31.38
CA GLY A 168 -20.92 -24.25 31.01
C GLY A 168 -19.56 -24.61 31.60
N ARG A 169 -19.35 -24.36 32.89
CA ARG A 169 -18.42 -25.14 33.72
C ARG A 169 -18.73 -24.98 35.20
#